data_AF-W2YKW3-F1
#
_entry.id   AF-W2YKW3-F1
#
_cell.length_a   1.000
_cell.length_b   1.000
_cell.length_c   1.000
_cell.angle_alpha   90.00
_cell.angle_beta   90.00
_cell.angle_gamma   90.00
#
_symmetry.space_group_name_H-M   'P 1'
#
loop_
_entity.id
_entity.type
_entity.pdbx_description
1 polymer ?
#
loop_
_entity_poly.entity_id
_entity_poly.type
_entity_poly.pdbx_seq_one_letter_code
_entity_poly.pdbx_strand_id
1 'polypeptide(L)'
;MLKGKNMQIHGQSVFDVFAKPVISADPTSVRYDGFATFIQGDSKFTYMVVDGSAYVVESTGDDTTSVATRTVRCLSSITPFDSIVDTLNNLNTVSTETVGDDSEVDCNKGSLYETSFGGKHFMVCAPGADGFIAYGGDITMVVEYLDSPLTSLSTPNLTDGSVSCPAVVKPTSVSPTTVAFLIGKEAPPTCASLESDWI
;
A
#
# COMPACT_ATOMS: atom_id res chain seq x y z
N MET A 1 3.64 -1.40 -8.54
CA MET A 1 2.66 -1.26 -9.63
C MET A 1 1.31 -1.86 -9.28
N LEU A 2 0.22 -1.19 -9.63
CA LEU A 2 -1.14 -1.73 -9.54
C LEU A 2 -1.80 -1.66 -10.92
N LYS A 3 -2.46 -2.75 -11.31
CA LYS A 3 -3.15 -2.92 -12.60
C LYS A 3 -4.55 -3.45 -12.37
N GLY A 4 -5.57 -2.86 -13.00
CA GLY A 4 -6.94 -3.34 -12.92
C GLY A 4 -7.74 -3.01 -14.17
N LYS A 5 -8.34 -4.01 -14.84
CA LYS A 5 -9.07 -3.77 -16.11
C LYS A 5 -10.27 -2.84 -15.93
N ASN A 6 -11.04 -3.00 -14.86
CA ASN A 6 -12.20 -2.15 -14.56
C ASN A 6 -11.94 -1.09 -13.49
N MET A 7 -10.73 -1.04 -12.94
CA MET A 7 -10.34 -0.01 -11.97
C MET A 7 -9.66 1.12 -12.74
N GLN A 8 -10.36 2.24 -12.88
CA GLN A 8 -9.81 3.42 -13.54
C GLN A 8 -9.78 4.58 -12.56
N ILE A 9 -8.57 5.07 -12.28
CA ILE A 9 -8.38 6.34 -11.58
C ILE A 9 -7.89 7.33 -12.62
N HIS A 10 -8.64 8.41 -12.83
CA HIS A 10 -8.32 9.41 -13.86
C HIS A 10 -8.15 8.80 -15.27
N GLY A 11 -8.89 7.73 -15.58
CA GLY A 11 -8.81 7.01 -16.86
C GLY A 11 -7.62 6.05 -16.98
N GLN A 12 -6.79 5.92 -15.93
CA GLN A 12 -5.64 5.02 -15.92
C GLN A 12 -5.98 3.71 -15.22
N SER A 13 -5.72 2.60 -15.90
CA SER A 13 -5.90 1.23 -15.40
C SER A 13 -4.61 0.60 -14.86
N VAL A 14 -3.48 1.29 -15.04
CA VAL A 14 -2.16 0.89 -14.54
C VAL A 14 -1.53 2.13 -13.94
N PHE A 15 -1.10 2.05 -12.68
CA PHE A 15 -0.47 3.16 -11.98
C PHE A 15 0.41 2.67 -10.84
N ASP A 16 1.33 3.53 -10.41
CA ASP A 16 2.19 3.28 -9.27
C ASP A 16 1.73 4.05 -8.04
N VAL A 17 1.90 3.40 -6.90
CA VAL A 17 1.70 3.98 -5.58
C VAL A 17 3.01 3.83 -4.83
N PHE A 18 3.55 4.95 -4.36
CA PHE A 18 4.74 4.96 -3.55
C PHE A 18 4.34 5.08 -2.09
N ALA A 19 4.72 4.10 -1.28
CA ALA A 19 4.39 4.02 0.13
C ALA A 19 5.65 4.09 1.00
N LYS A 20 5.54 4.80 2.12
CA LYS A 20 6.56 4.93 3.15
C LYS A 20 5.97 4.44 4.48
N PRO A 21 6.43 3.29 5.01
CA PRO A 21 6.01 2.87 6.34
C PRO A 21 6.57 3.85 7.39
N VAL A 22 5.69 4.29 8.29
CA VAL A 22 6.01 5.12 9.45
C VAL A 22 5.72 4.29 10.69
N ILE A 23 6.79 3.79 11.31
CA ILE A 23 6.74 3.00 12.54
C ILE A 23 6.63 3.96 13.72
N SER A 24 5.69 3.70 14.64
CA SER A 24 5.58 4.48 15.87
C SER A 24 6.76 4.23 16.82
N ALA A 25 6.87 5.05 17.87
CA ALA A 25 7.98 4.96 18.82
C ALA A 25 7.99 3.62 19.59
N ASP A 26 6.80 3.07 19.84
CA ASP A 26 6.60 1.66 20.14
C ASP A 26 6.60 0.88 18.81
N PRO A 27 7.54 -0.05 18.55
CA PRO A 27 7.69 -0.70 17.23
C PRO A 27 6.57 -1.70 16.90
N THR A 28 5.38 -1.48 17.44
CA THR A 28 4.19 -2.33 17.39
C THR A 28 3.08 -1.74 16.54
N SER A 29 3.21 -0.51 16.04
CA SER A 29 2.21 0.08 15.14
C SER A 29 2.84 0.78 13.93
N VAL A 30 2.14 0.68 12.79
CA VAL A 30 2.59 1.24 11.52
C VAL A 30 1.46 2.04 10.88
N ARG A 31 1.83 3.17 10.27
CA ARG A 31 1.01 3.92 9.33
C ARG A 31 1.74 3.99 7.99
N TYR A 32 1.02 4.10 6.89
CA TYR A 32 1.63 4.47 5.60
C TYR A 32 1.38 5.94 5.27
N ASP A 33 2.47 6.62 4.97
CA ASP A 33 2.45 7.84 4.18
C ASP A 33 2.84 7.48 2.74
N GLY A 34 2.54 8.34 1.78
CA GLY A 34 2.80 8.00 0.39
C GLY A 34 2.14 8.92 -0.60
N PHE A 35 2.29 8.60 -1.88
CA PHE A 35 1.62 9.32 -2.95
C PHE A 35 1.42 8.47 -4.20
N ALA A 36 0.44 8.88 -5.00
CA ALA A 36 0.22 8.39 -6.35
C ALA A 36 -0.08 9.58 -7.26
N THR A 37 0.40 9.54 -8.50
CA THR A 37 0.21 10.62 -9.47
C THR A 37 -0.52 10.12 -10.70
N PHE A 38 -1.48 10.90 -11.15
CA PHE A 38 -2.31 10.63 -12.32
C PHE A 38 -2.34 11.85 -13.23
N ILE A 39 -2.46 11.59 -14.52
CA ILE A 39 -2.59 12.59 -15.58
C ILE A 39 -3.95 12.37 -16.25
N GLN A 40 -4.73 13.45 -16.37
CA GLN A 40 -6.01 13.48 -17.08
C GLN A 40 -6.08 14.77 -17.91
N GLY A 41 -5.99 14.63 -19.23
CA GLY A 41 -5.83 15.78 -20.13
C GLY A 41 -4.59 16.59 -19.73
N ASP A 42 -4.77 17.90 -19.56
CA ASP A 42 -3.70 18.84 -19.18
C ASP A 42 -3.52 18.99 -17.65
N SER A 43 -4.20 18.13 -16.88
CA SER A 43 -4.19 18.18 -15.41
C SER A 43 -3.40 17.02 -14.84
N LYS A 44 -2.55 17.33 -13.86
CA LYS A 44 -1.88 16.35 -13.02
C LYS A 44 -2.49 16.36 -11.62
N PHE A 45 -2.92 15.19 -11.18
CA PHE A 45 -3.46 14.93 -9.84
C PHE A 45 -2.46 14.10 -9.04
N THR A 46 -1.97 14.63 -7.92
CA THR A 46 -1.18 13.87 -6.95
C THR A 46 -2.00 13.70 -5.68
N TYR A 47 -2.34 12.45 -5.38
CA TYR A 47 -2.94 12.05 -4.10
C TYR A 47 -1.82 11.72 -3.15
N MET A 48 -1.86 12.24 -1.94
CA MET A 48 -0.81 11.98 -0.95
C MET A 48 -1.36 11.86 0.46
N VAL A 49 -0.70 11.02 1.24
CA VAL A 49 -0.87 10.91 2.68
C VAL A 49 0.44 11.34 3.31
N VAL A 50 0.40 12.36 4.17
CA VAL A 50 1.57 12.88 4.90
C VAL A 50 1.16 13.09 6.34
N ASP A 51 1.90 12.48 7.27
CA ASP A 51 1.59 12.50 8.70
C ASP A 51 0.14 12.09 9.01
N GLY A 52 -0.35 11.11 8.24
CA GLY A 52 -1.72 10.57 8.33
C GLY A 52 -2.82 11.49 7.82
N SER A 53 -2.49 12.69 7.33
CA SER A 53 -3.44 13.60 6.68
C SER A 53 -3.42 13.39 5.18
N ALA A 54 -4.58 13.45 4.53
CA ALA A 54 -4.70 13.17 3.10
C ALA A 54 -4.98 14.44 2.29
N TYR A 55 -4.32 14.54 1.14
CA TYR A 55 -4.37 15.69 0.26
C TYR A 55 -4.55 15.25 -1.19
N VAL A 56 -5.24 16.08 -1.97
CA VAL A 56 -5.16 16.06 -3.42
C VAL A 56 -4.52 17.37 -3.89
N VAL A 57 -3.48 17.24 -4.70
CA VAL A 57 -2.83 18.34 -5.41
C VAL A 57 -3.24 18.22 -6.87
N GLU A 58 -3.92 19.23 -7.38
CA GLU A 58 -4.21 19.40 -8.79
C GLU A 58 -3.30 20.50 -9.33
N SER A 59 -2.58 20.21 -10.41
CA SER A 59 -1.79 21.20 -11.13
C SER A 59 -2.13 21.14 -12.62
N THR A 60 -2.39 22.29 -13.23
CA THR A 60 -2.56 22.43 -14.69
C THR A 60 -1.37 23.18 -15.26
N GLY A 61 -0.88 22.78 -16.43
CA GLY A 61 0.23 23.44 -17.11
C GLY A 61 0.57 22.76 -18.42
N ASP A 62 1.07 23.55 -19.37
CA ASP A 62 1.62 23.08 -20.64
C ASP A 62 3.14 22.90 -20.49
N ASP A 63 3.76 21.97 -21.23
CA ASP A 63 5.20 21.61 -21.15
C ASP A 63 6.15 22.82 -21.33
N THR A 64 5.62 23.96 -21.78
CA THR A 64 6.34 25.19 -22.11
C THR A 64 6.17 26.32 -21.07
N THR A 65 5.30 26.18 -20.06
CA THR A 65 5.05 27.24 -19.06
C THR A 65 4.98 26.72 -17.62
N SER A 66 5.38 27.56 -16.67
CA SER A 66 5.20 27.31 -15.23
C SER A 66 3.74 26.97 -14.93
N VAL A 67 3.48 26.05 -13.99
CA VAL A 67 2.14 25.60 -13.56
C VAL A 67 1.14 26.76 -13.57
N ALA A 68 0.16 26.71 -14.49
CA ALA A 68 -0.82 27.77 -14.73
C ALA A 68 -1.76 27.94 -13.54
N THR A 69 -2.19 26.83 -12.94
CA THR A 69 -2.92 26.84 -11.67
C THR A 69 -2.52 25.63 -10.81
N ARG A 70 -2.49 25.82 -9.49
CA ARG A 70 -2.28 24.76 -8.50
C ARG A 70 -3.34 24.85 -7.42
N THR A 71 -4.13 23.80 -7.25
CA THR A 71 -5.07 23.69 -6.13
C THR A 71 -4.68 22.53 -5.21
N VAL A 72 -4.76 22.76 -3.91
CA VAL A 72 -4.47 21.77 -2.88
C VAL A 72 -5.63 21.73 -1.91
N ARG A 73 -6.18 20.54 -1.70
CA ARG A 73 -7.39 20.31 -0.89
C ARG A 73 -7.20 19.12 0.04
N CYS A 74 -7.83 19.18 1.21
CA CYS A 74 -7.93 18.04 2.11
C CYS A 74 -8.85 16.96 1.53
N LEU A 75 -8.50 15.70 1.79
CA LEU A 75 -9.39 14.56 1.60
C LEU A 75 -9.88 14.10 2.97
N SER A 76 -11.19 13.90 3.11
CA SER A 76 -11.81 13.43 4.34
C SER A 76 -11.67 11.92 4.56
N SER A 77 -11.30 11.17 3.51
CA SER A 77 -11.07 9.73 3.54
C SER A 77 -10.18 9.32 2.37
N ILE A 78 -9.48 8.20 2.54
CA ILE A 78 -8.74 7.50 1.49
C ILE A 78 -9.19 6.04 1.33
N THR A 79 -10.39 5.71 1.81
CA THR A 79 -10.92 4.34 1.75
C THR A 79 -10.98 3.82 0.31
N PRO A 80 -10.63 2.54 0.05
CA PRO A 80 -10.27 1.50 1.03
C PRO A 80 -8.79 1.48 1.45
N PHE A 81 -7.95 2.41 1.00
CA PHE A 81 -6.50 2.34 1.21
C PHE A 81 -6.08 2.49 2.68
N ASP A 82 -6.92 3.06 3.53
CA ASP A 82 -6.72 3.11 4.99
C ASP A 82 -6.77 1.73 5.65
N SER A 83 -7.39 0.72 5.03
CA SER A 83 -7.49 -0.64 5.58
C SER A 83 -6.37 -1.59 5.11
N ILE A 84 -5.35 -1.11 4.39
CA ILE A 84 -4.25 -1.96 3.89
C ILE A 84 -3.50 -2.65 5.03
N VAL A 85 -3.17 -1.92 6.09
CA VAL A 85 -2.40 -2.48 7.21
C VAL A 85 -3.22 -3.56 7.92
N ASP A 86 -4.51 -3.32 8.14
CA ASP A 86 -5.44 -4.31 8.68
C ASP A 86 -5.55 -5.54 7.78
N THR A 87 -5.59 -5.35 6.46
CA THR A 87 -5.66 -6.44 5.48
C THR A 87 -4.44 -7.34 5.57
N LEU A 88 -3.25 -6.75 5.70
CA LEU A 88 -1.98 -7.48 5.84
C LEU A 88 -1.81 -8.12 7.22
N ASN A 89 -2.43 -7.57 8.26
CA ASN A 89 -2.49 -8.18 9.59
C ASN A 89 -3.32 -9.46 9.63
N ASN A 90 -4.32 -9.58 8.76
CA ASN A 90 -5.28 -10.68 8.76
C ASN A 90 -5.12 -11.60 7.54
N LEU A 91 -3.90 -11.73 7.01
CA LEU A 91 -3.60 -12.70 5.95
C LEU A 91 -3.76 -14.12 6.49
N ASN A 92 -4.53 -14.94 5.78
CA ASN A 92 -4.67 -16.36 6.09
C ASN A 92 -3.75 -17.17 5.18
N THR A 93 -3.05 -18.16 5.72
CA THR A 93 -2.23 -19.07 4.91
C THR A 93 -3.11 -20.03 4.11
N VAL A 94 -2.75 -20.27 2.86
CA VAL A 94 -3.44 -21.23 1.99
C VAL A 94 -2.53 -22.43 1.76
N SER A 95 -3.04 -23.64 2.01
CA SER A 95 -2.33 -24.87 1.67
C SER A 95 -2.19 -24.98 0.14
N THR A 96 -0.99 -25.25 -0.35
CA THR A 96 -0.71 -25.34 -1.80
C THR A 96 -1.38 -26.53 -2.50
N GLU A 97 -2.07 -27.39 -1.77
CA GLU A 97 -2.84 -28.52 -2.31
C GLU A 97 -4.16 -28.08 -2.99
N THR A 98 -4.61 -26.86 -2.73
CA THR A 98 -5.87 -26.30 -3.26
C THR A 98 -5.72 -25.48 -4.55
N VAL A 99 -4.50 -25.25 -5.01
CA VAL A 99 -4.24 -24.46 -6.22
C VAL A 99 -4.11 -25.42 -7.40
N GLY A 100 -5.13 -25.46 -8.26
CA GLY A 100 -5.07 -26.26 -9.48
C GLY A 100 -3.93 -25.82 -10.40
N ASP A 101 -3.36 -26.76 -11.16
CA ASP A 101 -2.27 -26.56 -12.13
C ASP A 101 -2.51 -25.46 -13.19
N ASP A 102 -3.75 -24.96 -13.30
CA ASP A 102 -4.19 -23.95 -14.26
C ASP A 102 -4.38 -22.54 -13.64
N SER A 103 -3.87 -22.32 -12.42
CA SER A 103 -3.96 -21.01 -11.77
C SER A 103 -2.88 -20.05 -12.29
N GLU A 104 -3.24 -18.79 -12.53
CA GLU A 104 -2.34 -17.70 -12.90
C GLU A 104 -1.32 -17.33 -11.78
N VAL A 105 -1.38 -18.03 -10.64
CA VAL A 105 -0.60 -17.75 -9.44
C VAL A 105 0.59 -18.72 -9.35
N ASP A 106 1.71 -18.32 -9.93
CA ASP A 106 3.00 -19.00 -9.75
C ASP A 106 3.60 -18.57 -8.41
N CYS A 107 3.40 -19.39 -7.37
CA CYS A 107 3.91 -19.11 -6.03
C CYS A 107 4.65 -20.29 -5.42
N ASN A 108 5.80 -20.01 -4.80
CA ASN A 108 6.55 -21.01 -4.05
C ASN A 108 5.68 -21.67 -2.96
N LYS A 109 5.90 -22.96 -2.71
CA LYS A 109 5.17 -23.69 -1.66
C LYS A 109 5.36 -23.03 -0.30
N GLY A 110 4.25 -22.74 0.38
CA GLY A 110 4.23 -22.09 1.70
C GLY A 110 4.25 -20.55 1.68
N SER A 111 4.29 -19.92 0.49
CA SER A 111 4.31 -18.47 0.33
C SER A 111 2.97 -17.88 -0.14
N LEU A 112 1.90 -18.69 -0.07
CA LEU A 112 0.57 -18.32 -0.55
C LEU A 112 -0.37 -17.98 0.60
N TYR A 113 -1.00 -16.82 0.49
CA TYR A 113 -1.95 -16.29 1.46
C TYR A 113 -3.23 -15.87 0.75
N GLU A 114 -4.31 -15.72 1.51
CA GLU A 114 -5.56 -15.12 1.06
C GLU A 114 -5.97 -13.96 1.97
N THR A 115 -6.69 -13.00 1.40
CA THR A 115 -7.28 -11.89 2.14
C THR A 115 -8.47 -11.28 1.39
N SER A 116 -9.12 -10.30 2.01
CA SER A 116 -10.16 -9.48 1.37
C SER A 116 -9.85 -8.00 1.54
N PHE A 117 -9.85 -7.28 0.43
CA PHE A 117 -9.57 -5.84 0.38
C PHE A 117 -10.58 -5.13 -0.53
N GLY A 118 -11.19 -4.03 -0.05
CA GLY A 118 -12.18 -3.29 -0.82
C GLY A 118 -13.37 -4.14 -1.32
N GLY A 119 -13.74 -5.19 -0.58
CA GLY A 119 -14.81 -6.13 -0.94
C GLY A 119 -14.45 -7.16 -2.02
N LYS A 120 -13.18 -7.25 -2.44
CA LYS A 120 -12.68 -8.29 -3.34
C LYS A 120 -11.78 -9.26 -2.59
N HIS A 121 -11.87 -10.53 -2.95
CA HIS A 121 -10.96 -11.57 -2.47
C HIS A 121 -9.65 -11.52 -3.25
N PHE A 122 -8.53 -11.67 -2.56
CA PHE A 122 -7.19 -11.66 -3.15
C PHE A 122 -6.39 -12.88 -2.72
N MET A 123 -5.68 -13.47 -3.68
CA MET A 123 -4.57 -14.40 -3.44
C MET A 123 -3.27 -13.62 -3.42
N VAL A 124 -2.47 -13.75 -2.37
CA VAL A 124 -1.21 -13.03 -2.18
C VAL A 124 -0.06 -14.03 -2.22
N CYS A 125 0.82 -13.88 -3.21
CA CYS A 125 2.07 -14.61 -3.29
C CYS A 125 3.24 -13.76 -2.77
N ALA A 126 3.91 -14.23 -1.72
CA ALA A 126 5.00 -13.51 -1.07
C ALA A 126 6.28 -14.37 -1.03
N PRO A 127 7.11 -14.35 -2.09
CA PRO A 127 8.28 -15.21 -2.19
C PRO A 127 9.40 -14.85 -1.20
N GLY A 128 9.36 -13.68 -0.56
CA GLY A 128 10.33 -13.27 0.45
C GLY A 128 10.68 -11.78 0.39
N ALA A 129 11.98 -11.47 0.35
CA ALA A 129 12.50 -10.11 0.47
C ALA A 129 12.30 -9.21 -0.76
N ASP A 130 11.91 -9.76 -1.92
CA ASP A 130 11.75 -8.99 -3.15
C ASP A 130 10.36 -8.34 -3.29
N GLY A 131 9.44 -8.64 -2.38
CA GLY A 131 8.08 -8.11 -2.40
C GLY A 131 7.03 -9.21 -2.47
N PHE A 132 5.85 -8.85 -2.96
CA PHE A 132 4.73 -9.78 -3.12
C PHE A 132 3.82 -9.36 -4.27
N ILE A 133 3.06 -10.32 -4.80
CA ILE A 133 2.06 -10.10 -5.82
C ILE A 133 0.69 -10.49 -5.26
N ALA A 134 -0.31 -9.62 -5.41
CA ALA A 134 -1.70 -9.90 -5.05
C ALA A 134 -2.58 -9.97 -6.30
N TYR A 135 -3.36 -11.03 -6.41
CA TYR A 135 -4.27 -11.31 -7.53
C TYR A 135 -5.71 -11.30 -7.03
N GLY A 136 -6.56 -10.43 -7.60
CA GLY A 136 -7.96 -10.29 -7.22
C GLY A 136 -8.85 -10.09 -8.44
N GLY A 137 -9.26 -11.18 -9.08
CA GLY A 137 -10.09 -11.16 -10.28
C GLY A 137 -9.42 -10.42 -11.43
N ASP A 138 -9.85 -9.18 -11.68
CA ASP A 138 -9.34 -8.32 -12.74
C ASP A 138 -8.24 -7.35 -12.26
N ILE A 139 -7.82 -7.46 -11.00
CA ILE A 139 -6.81 -6.61 -10.34
C ILE A 139 -5.55 -7.44 -10.05
N THR A 140 -4.40 -6.89 -10.40
CA THR A 140 -3.07 -7.40 -10.02
C THR A 140 -2.31 -6.27 -9.33
N MET A 141 -1.76 -6.53 -8.15
CA MET A 141 -0.88 -5.62 -7.44
C MET A 141 0.49 -6.27 -7.34
N VAL A 142 1.53 -5.57 -7.77
CA VAL A 142 2.93 -5.97 -7.64
C VAL A 142 3.58 -4.98 -6.70
N VAL A 143 3.99 -5.48 -5.54
CA VAL A 143 4.70 -4.72 -4.52
C VAL A 143 6.18 -5.06 -4.61
N GLU A 144 7.00 -4.03 -4.68
CA GLU A 144 8.45 -4.09 -4.70
C GLU A 144 8.99 -3.15 -3.63
N TYR A 145 10.10 -3.52 -2.99
CA TYR A 145 10.77 -2.63 -2.05
C TYR A 145 11.84 -1.83 -2.78
N LEU A 146 11.83 -0.50 -2.59
CA LEU A 146 12.80 0.38 -3.22
C LEU A 146 14.17 0.23 -2.57
N ASP A 147 15.22 0.09 -3.37
CA ASP A 147 16.63 0.11 -2.92
C ASP A 147 16.96 1.37 -2.10
N SER A 148 16.37 2.49 -2.50
CA SER A 148 16.45 3.78 -1.81
C SER A 148 15.08 4.15 -1.25
N PRO A 149 14.86 4.01 0.08
CA PRO A 149 13.59 4.34 0.70
C PRO A 149 13.21 5.81 0.51
N LEU A 150 11.89 6.08 0.49
CA LEU A 150 11.38 7.44 0.55
C LEU A 150 11.77 8.10 1.87
N THR A 151 12.75 9.00 1.83
CA THR A 151 13.29 9.64 3.03
C THR A 151 12.36 10.76 3.53
N SER A 152 11.76 11.53 2.63
CA SER A 152 10.90 12.67 3.00
C SER A 152 9.67 12.79 2.10
N LEU A 153 8.54 13.14 2.74
CA LEU A 153 7.31 13.60 2.13
C LEU A 153 6.93 14.88 2.87
N SER A 154 6.67 15.95 2.14
CA SER A 154 6.35 17.25 2.74
C SER A 154 4.87 17.57 2.59
N THR A 155 4.30 18.11 3.65
CA THR A 155 2.91 18.60 3.64
C THR A 155 2.78 19.74 2.63
N PRO A 156 1.83 19.67 1.68
CA PRO A 156 1.62 20.74 0.72
C PRO A 156 0.89 21.92 1.39
N ASN A 157 1.19 23.13 0.94
CA ASN A 157 0.45 24.33 1.36
C ASN A 157 -0.97 24.29 0.78
N LEU A 158 -1.97 24.44 1.64
CA LEU A 158 -3.38 24.46 1.24
C LEU A 158 -3.74 25.77 0.53
N THR A 159 -4.53 25.66 -0.52
CA THR A 159 -4.90 26.83 -1.35
C THR A 159 -5.96 27.71 -0.69
N ASP A 160 -6.74 27.16 0.24
CA ASP A 160 -7.79 27.88 0.98
C ASP A 160 -7.24 28.72 2.16
N GLY A 161 -5.93 28.67 2.41
CA GLY A 161 -5.28 29.37 3.52
C GLY A 161 -5.37 28.64 4.87
N SER A 162 -5.96 27.44 4.91
CA SER A 162 -5.95 26.60 6.10
C SER A 162 -4.54 26.14 6.47
N VAL A 163 -4.28 25.94 7.76
CA VAL A 163 -2.94 25.59 8.26
C VAL A 163 -2.62 24.11 8.06
N SER A 164 -3.61 23.22 8.21
CA SER A 164 -3.44 21.77 8.08
C SER A 164 -4.75 21.04 7.76
N CYS A 165 -4.63 19.83 7.24
CA CYS A 165 -5.75 18.90 7.12
C CYS A 165 -5.90 18.04 8.38
N PRO A 166 -7.11 17.57 8.70
CA PRO A 166 -7.30 16.54 9.71
C PRO A 166 -6.61 15.23 9.32
N ALA A 167 -6.10 14.50 10.31
CA ALA A 167 -5.60 13.15 10.10
C ALA A 167 -6.76 12.19 9.82
N VAL A 168 -6.63 11.42 8.73
CA VAL A 168 -7.62 10.42 8.29
C VAL A 168 -7.06 9.00 8.35
N VAL A 169 -5.74 8.84 8.51
CA VAL A 169 -5.08 7.54 8.70
C VAL A 169 -4.42 7.50 10.07
N LYS A 170 -4.72 6.44 10.83
CA LYS A 170 -4.13 6.22 12.15
C LYS A 170 -3.11 5.08 12.08
N PRO A 171 -2.05 5.12 12.92
CA PRO A 171 -1.20 3.96 13.12
C PRO A 171 -2.02 2.76 13.58
N THR A 172 -1.74 1.60 12.99
CA THR A 172 -2.43 0.34 13.25
C THR A 172 -1.44 -0.63 13.89
N SER A 173 -1.84 -1.32 14.96
CA SER A 173 -0.96 -2.30 15.59
C SER A 173 -0.71 -3.47 14.64
N VAL A 174 0.53 -3.92 14.53
CA VAL A 174 0.95 -4.92 13.54
C VAL A 174 1.61 -6.13 14.19
N SER A 175 1.36 -7.29 13.60
CA SER A 175 2.10 -8.52 13.95
C SER A 175 3.54 -8.46 13.43
N PRO A 176 4.49 -9.23 13.99
CA PRO A 176 5.84 -9.34 13.45
C PRO A 176 5.89 -9.78 11.98
N THR A 177 4.99 -10.70 11.59
CA THR A 177 4.83 -11.15 10.20
C THR A 177 4.40 -10.01 9.32
N THR A 178 3.42 -9.21 9.75
CA THR A 178 2.96 -8.07 8.98
C THR A 178 4.07 -7.03 8.83
N VAL A 179 4.83 -6.73 9.88
CA VAL A 179 6.01 -5.86 9.77
C VAL A 179 6.94 -6.33 8.67
N ALA A 180 7.20 -7.64 8.55
CA ALA A 180 8.01 -8.25 7.50
C ALA A 180 7.51 -7.90 6.08
N PHE A 181 6.20 -8.05 5.85
CA PHE A 181 5.51 -7.64 4.61
C PHE A 181 5.56 -6.13 4.34
N LEU A 182 5.57 -5.32 5.40
CA LEU A 182 5.52 -3.87 5.26
C LEU A 182 6.88 -3.25 4.91
N ILE A 183 7.98 -3.88 5.36
CA ILE A 183 9.34 -3.34 5.27
C ILE A 183 10.31 -4.17 4.43
N GLY A 184 9.89 -5.33 3.91
CA GLY A 184 10.73 -6.18 3.08
C GLY A 184 11.87 -6.86 3.82
N LYS A 185 11.63 -7.25 5.08
CA LYS A 185 12.55 -8.11 5.83
C LYS A 185 11.89 -9.47 6.01
N GLU A 186 12.69 -10.53 6.10
CA GLU A 186 12.15 -11.83 6.50
C GLU A 186 11.48 -11.73 7.87
N ALA A 187 10.31 -12.36 8.02
CA ALA A 187 9.66 -12.45 9.31
C ALA A 187 10.60 -13.18 10.28
N PRO A 188 10.80 -12.70 11.51
CA PRO A 188 11.54 -13.47 12.50
C PRO A 188 10.88 -14.85 12.63
N PRO A 189 11.65 -15.94 12.71
CA PRO A 189 11.08 -17.26 12.86
C PRO A 189 10.12 -17.22 14.05
N THR A 190 8.86 -17.61 13.82
CA THR A 190 7.93 -17.84 14.91
C THR A 190 8.64 -18.78 15.89
N CYS A 191 8.90 -18.32 17.11
CA CYS A 191 9.31 -19.22 18.19
C CYS A 191 8.17 -20.23 18.34
N ALA A 192 8.29 -21.36 17.64
CA ALA A 192 7.57 -22.55 18.01
C ALA A 192 7.98 -22.81 19.45
N SER A 193 7.00 -22.78 20.34
CA SER A 193 7.15 -23.29 21.69
C SER A 193 7.76 -24.69 21.57
N LEU A 194 9.04 -24.80 21.87
CA LEU A 194 9.64 -26.07 22.28
C LEU A 194 8.98 -26.40 23.62
N GLU A 195 7.79 -27.01 23.54
CA GLU A 195 7.24 -27.75 24.66
C GLU A 195 8.22 -28.88 24.97
N SER A 196 8.80 -28.75 26.16
CA SER A 196 9.38 -29.75 27.04
C SER A 196 9.58 -31.16 26.50
N ASP A 197 10.83 -31.63 26.60
CA ASP A 197 11.07 -32.94 27.19
C ASP A 197 12.22 -32.82 28.20
N TRP A 198 11.84 -32.78 29.48
CA TRP A 198 12.70 -33.21 30.57
C TRP A 198 12.44 -34.69 30.80
N ILE A 199 13.45 -35.54 30.58
CA ILE A 199 13.97 -36.63 31.44
C ILE A 199 15.18 -37.25 30.73
#